data_AF-A0A3M6TCT5-F1
#
_entry.id   AF-A0A3M6TCT5-F1
#
_cell.length_a   1.000
_cell.length_b   1.000
_cell.length_c   1.000
_cell.angle_alpha   90.00
_cell.angle_beta   90.00
_cell.angle_gamma   90.00
#
_symmetry.space_group_name_H-M   'P 1'
#
loop_
_entity.id
_entity.type
_entity.pdbx_description
1 polymer ?
#
loop_
_entity_poly.entity_id
_entity_poly.type
_entity_poly.pdbx_seq_one_letter_code
_entity_poly.pdbx_strand_id
1 'polypeptide(L)'
;METNLYKEFVPSKKLGVEHQVDVWHLTKNIKSKLVTKAKKKECRDLSPWIKSVTNHMWWSAMTCDGNPQLLKEKWVSILHHTADKHDWDSTVLYSRCAQEPKGTS
;
A
#
# COMPACT_ATOMS: atom_id res chain seq x y z
N MET A 1 1.57 26.20 -30.78
CA MET A 1 2.46 25.51 -29.81
C MET A 1 2.56 26.46 -28.63
N GLU A 2 2.01 26.23 -27.43
CA GLU A 2 1.55 25.04 -26.73
C GLU A 2 0.21 25.32 -26.05
N THR A 3 -0.60 24.27 -25.90
CA THR A 3 -1.99 24.33 -25.47
C THR A 3 -2.13 24.26 -23.94
N ASN A 4 -2.98 25.16 -23.43
CA ASN A 4 -3.69 25.11 -22.16
C ASN A 4 -3.88 23.68 -21.58
N LEU A 5 -3.27 23.41 -20.42
CA LEU A 5 -3.50 22.20 -19.62
C LEU A 5 -3.99 22.50 -18.18
N TYR A 6 -4.70 23.61 -18.01
CA TYR A 6 -5.45 23.91 -16.79
C TYR A 6 -6.88 24.26 -17.14
N LYS A 7 -7.62 23.28 -17.69
CA LYS A 7 -9.08 23.34 -17.69
C LYS A 7 -9.57 22.60 -16.46
N GLU A 8 -10.07 23.41 -15.52
CA GLU A 8 -11.25 23.18 -14.69
C GLU A 8 -11.50 21.75 -14.21
N PHE A 9 -11.48 21.60 -12.88
CA PHE A 9 -12.04 20.45 -12.17
C PHE A 9 -13.53 20.35 -12.49
N VAL A 10 -13.85 19.64 -13.57
CA VAL A 10 -15.20 19.15 -13.87
C VAL A 10 -15.40 17.91 -13.00
N PRO A 11 -16.35 17.91 -12.04
CA PRO A 11 -16.68 16.69 -11.33
C PRO A 11 -17.33 15.74 -12.34
N SER A 12 -16.59 14.73 -12.79
CA SER A 12 -17.13 13.68 -13.66
C SER A 12 -18.09 12.80 -12.84
N LYS A 13 -19.32 13.28 -12.67
CA LYS A 13 -20.49 12.44 -12.42
C LYS A 13 -21.09 12.05 -13.78
N LYS A 14 -20.41 11.23 -14.56
CA LYS A 14 -20.99 10.57 -15.75
C LYS A 14 -20.09 9.42 -16.21
N LEU A 15 -20.72 8.29 -16.54
CA LEU A 15 -20.17 6.96 -16.83
C LEU A 15 -19.70 6.20 -15.59
N GLY A 16 -20.26 5.00 -15.36
CA GLY A 16 -19.88 4.06 -14.30
C GLY A 16 -18.49 3.47 -14.48
N VAL A 17 -17.50 4.33 -14.71
CA VAL A 17 -16.08 3.99 -14.77
C VAL A 17 -15.55 4.11 -13.35
N GLU A 18 -15.49 2.97 -12.66
CA GLU A 18 -14.70 2.88 -11.44
C GLU A 18 -13.24 3.15 -11.79
N HIS A 19 -12.73 4.30 -11.34
CA HIS A 19 -11.32 4.62 -11.48
C HIS A 19 -10.52 3.68 -10.57
N GLN A 20 -9.97 2.62 -11.17
CA GLN A 20 -8.99 1.76 -10.53
C GLN A 20 -7.69 2.57 -10.39
N VAL A 21 -7.23 2.78 -9.16
CA VAL A 21 -5.92 3.35 -8.93
C VAL A 21 -4.90 2.41 -9.55
N ASP A 22 -4.04 2.93 -10.42
CA ASP A 22 -2.96 2.13 -10.96
C ASP A 22 -2.00 1.72 -9.81
N VAL A 23 -2.14 0.46 -9.40
CA VAL A 23 -1.42 -0.18 -8.29
C VAL A 23 0.08 -0.12 -8.51
N TRP A 24 0.52 -0.18 -9.77
CA TRP A 24 1.93 -0.05 -10.12
C TRP A 24 2.46 1.33 -9.73
N HIS A 25 1.75 2.38 -10.13
CA HIS A 25 2.10 3.76 -9.77
C HIS A 25 2.04 3.98 -8.26
N LEU A 26 1.05 3.42 -7.56
CA LEU A 26 0.94 3.46 -6.11
C LEU A 26 2.15 2.80 -5.43
N THR A 27 2.48 1.57 -5.82
CA THR A 27 3.60 0.80 -5.26
C THR A 27 4.94 1.49 -5.51
N LYS A 28 5.14 2.03 -6.71
CA LYS A 28 6.32 2.82 -7.07
C LYS A 28 6.45 4.09 -6.21
N ASN A 29 5.35 4.79 -6.00
CA ASN A 29 5.31 5.99 -5.16
C ASN A 29 5.62 5.67 -3.68
N ILE A 30 5.06 4.59 -3.14
CA ILE A 30 5.35 4.11 -1.77
C ILE A 30 6.84 3.77 -1.65
N LYS A 31 7.39 2.97 -2.58
CA LYS A 31 8.81 2.62 -2.62
C LYS A 31 9.71 3.86 -2.60
N SER A 32 9.42 4.84 -3.46
CA SER A 32 10.21 6.07 -3.56
C SER A 32 10.23 6.86 -2.24
N LYS A 33 9.07 7.00 -1.59
CA LYS A 33 8.95 7.68 -0.29
C LYS A 33 9.72 6.94 0.80
N LEU A 34 9.64 5.61 0.85
CA LEU A 34 10.36 4.79 1.83
C LEU A 34 11.87 4.86 1.63
N VAL A 35 12.36 4.75 0.39
CA VAL A 35 13.79 4.90 0.07
C VAL A 35 14.30 6.27 0.49
N THR A 36 13.53 7.32 0.23
CA THR A 36 13.90 8.69 0.64
C THR A 36 14.00 8.83 2.15
N LYS A 37 13.06 8.24 2.91
CA LYS A 37 13.11 8.24 4.37
C LYS A 37 14.26 7.38 4.91
N ALA A 38 14.52 6.22 4.33
CA ALA A 38 15.58 5.31 4.76
C ALA A 38 17.00 5.91 4.64
N LYS A 39 17.19 6.93 3.79
CA LYS A 39 18.45 7.70 3.71
C LYS A 39 18.74 8.54 4.95
N LYS A 40 17.72 8.85 5.78
CA LYS A 40 17.92 9.61 7.02
C LYS A 40 18.58 8.73 8.07
N LYS A 41 19.54 9.28 8.83
CA LYS A 41 20.31 8.54 9.85
C LYS A 41 19.42 7.87 10.89
N GLU A 42 18.32 8.52 11.27
CA GLU A 42 17.30 8.06 12.22
C GLU A 42 16.39 6.93 11.66
N CYS A 43 16.44 6.65 10.36
CA CYS A 43 15.53 5.72 9.67
C CYS A 43 16.26 4.62 8.88
N ARG A 44 17.56 4.38 9.15
CA ARG A 44 18.33 3.37 8.40
C ARG A 44 17.72 1.98 8.47
N ASP A 45 17.14 1.66 9.63
CA ASP A 45 16.47 0.38 9.91
C ASP A 45 15.23 0.16 9.03
N LEU A 46 14.75 1.17 8.32
CA LEU A 46 13.67 1.04 7.35
C LEU A 46 14.09 0.30 6.07
N SER A 47 15.37 0.36 5.69
CA SER A 47 15.87 -0.15 4.41
C SER A 47 15.53 -1.64 4.15
N PRO A 48 15.71 -2.56 5.11
CA PRO A 48 15.37 -3.97 4.93
C PRO A 48 13.86 -4.20 4.71
N TRP A 49 13.01 -3.34 5.26
CA TRP A 49 11.55 -3.49 5.20
C TRP A 49 10.93 -3.00 3.89
N ILE A 50 11.63 -2.15 3.13
CA ILE A 50 11.09 -1.54 1.90
C ILE A 50 10.56 -2.61 0.95
N LYS A 51 11.33 -3.70 0.74
CA LYS A 51 10.91 -4.80 -0.14
C LYS A 51 9.66 -5.51 0.38
N SER A 52 9.60 -5.77 1.68
CA SER A 52 8.45 -6.41 2.32
C SER A 52 7.19 -5.55 2.16
N VAL A 53 7.29 -4.26 2.47
CA VAL A 53 6.19 -3.29 2.35
C VAL A 53 5.69 -3.17 0.91
N THR A 54 6.58 -3.09 -0.08
CA THR A 54 6.18 -2.99 -1.49
C THR A 54 5.53 -4.28 -1.99
N ASN A 55 6.05 -5.44 -1.59
CA ASN A 55 5.47 -6.73 -1.96
C ASN A 55 4.09 -6.90 -1.34
N HIS A 56 3.91 -6.46 -0.09
CA HIS A 56 2.64 -6.54 0.62
C HIS A 56 1.57 -5.66 -0.03
N MET A 57 1.92 -4.44 -0.45
CA MET A 57 1.00 -3.57 -1.21
C MET A 57 0.55 -4.26 -2.50
N TRP A 58 1.49 -4.82 -3.25
CA TRP A 58 1.21 -5.51 -4.51
C TRP A 58 0.30 -6.73 -4.30
N TRP A 59 0.61 -7.57 -3.31
CA TRP A 59 -0.21 -8.71 -2.93
C TRP A 59 -1.61 -8.30 -2.45
N SER A 60 -1.71 -7.23 -1.65
CA SER A 60 -2.98 -6.70 -1.17
C SER A 60 -3.89 -6.30 -2.32
N ALA A 61 -3.32 -5.61 -3.32
CA ALA A 61 -4.04 -5.18 -4.51
C ALA A 61 -4.44 -6.35 -5.43
N MET A 62 -3.58 -7.35 -5.61
CA MET A 62 -3.93 -8.53 -6.41
C MET A 62 -5.02 -9.39 -5.77
N THR A 63 -5.14 -9.37 -4.44
CA THR A 63 -6.02 -10.28 -3.69
C THR A 63 -7.22 -9.58 -3.08
N CYS A 64 -7.44 -8.29 -3.36
CA CYS A 64 -8.61 -7.57 -2.86
C CYS A 64 -9.85 -7.74 -3.74
N ASP A 65 -9.74 -8.35 -4.93
CA ASP A 65 -10.85 -8.58 -5.87
C ASP A 65 -11.69 -7.32 -6.13
N GLY A 66 -10.99 -6.18 -6.34
CA GLY A 66 -11.63 -4.88 -6.54
C GLY A 66 -12.27 -4.27 -5.28
N ASN A 67 -12.28 -4.96 -4.13
CA ASN A 67 -12.85 -4.45 -2.89
C ASN A 67 -11.89 -3.45 -2.19
N PRO A 68 -12.23 -2.15 -2.13
CA PRO A 68 -11.35 -1.13 -1.59
C PRO A 68 -11.19 -1.24 -0.06
N GLN A 69 -12.21 -1.74 0.65
CA GLN A 69 -12.14 -1.97 2.09
C GLN A 69 -11.17 -3.12 2.40
N LEU A 70 -11.25 -4.23 1.67
CA LEU A 70 -10.33 -5.36 1.81
C LEU A 70 -8.89 -4.96 1.49
N LEU A 71 -8.68 -4.15 0.44
CA LEU A 71 -7.37 -3.58 0.11
C LEU A 71 -6.80 -2.77 1.28
N LYS A 72 -7.62 -1.91 1.88
CA LYS A 72 -7.22 -1.06 3.01
C LYS A 72 -6.85 -1.89 4.23
N GLU A 73 -7.66 -2.88 4.59
CA GLU A 73 -7.39 -3.75 5.75
C GLU A 73 -6.13 -4.57 5.56
N LYS A 74 -5.93 -5.16 4.37
CA LYS A 74 -4.67 -5.84 4.01
C LYS A 74 -3.51 -4.87 4.08
N TRP A 75 -3.59 -3.68 3.49
CA TRP A 75 -2.50 -2.72 3.54
C TRP A 75 -2.09 -2.33 4.97
N VAL A 76 -3.06 -2.11 5.87
CA VAL A 76 -2.78 -1.77 7.28
C VAL A 76 -2.13 -2.93 8.04
N SER A 77 -2.38 -4.18 7.63
CA SER A 77 -1.80 -5.36 8.28
C SER A 77 -0.27 -5.38 8.29
N ILE A 78 0.38 -4.73 7.32
CA ILE A 78 1.86 -4.68 7.28
C ILE A 78 2.44 -3.96 8.50
N LEU A 79 1.71 -2.98 9.06
CA LEU A 79 2.16 -2.25 10.24
C LEU A 79 2.15 -3.14 11.48
N HIS A 80 1.14 -3.99 11.62
CA HIS A 80 1.05 -4.98 12.68
C HIS A 80 2.17 -6.03 12.53
N HIS A 81 2.39 -6.53 11.31
CA HIS A 81 3.51 -7.44 11.01
C HIS A 81 4.88 -6.84 11.36
N THR A 82 5.12 -5.56 11.04
CA THR A 82 6.39 -4.90 11.40
C THR A 82 6.56 -4.67 12.90
N ALA A 83 5.47 -4.67 13.67
CA ALA A 83 5.47 -4.56 15.12
C ALA A 83 5.46 -5.93 15.83
N ASP A 84 5.65 -7.01 15.07
CA ASP A 84 5.54 -8.41 15.51
C ASP A 84 4.19 -8.74 16.19
N LYS A 85 3.13 -8.01 15.78
CA LYS A 85 1.75 -8.25 16.21
C LYS A 85 1.01 -8.91 15.06
N HIS A 86 0.71 -10.21 15.22
CA HIS A 86 0.10 -11.01 14.15
C HIS A 86 -1.43 -11.16 14.28
N ASP A 87 -2.02 -10.64 15.36
CA ASP A 87 -3.46 -10.56 15.61
C ASP A 87 -3.87 -9.12 16.01
N TRP A 88 -4.98 -8.61 15.47
CA TRP A 88 -5.57 -7.33 15.88
C TRP A 88 -7.11 -7.31 15.69
N ASP A 89 -7.83 -6.67 16.61
CA ASP A 89 -9.31 -6.65 16.65
C ASP A 89 -9.95 -5.57 15.77
N SER A 90 -9.16 -4.76 15.05
CA SER A 90 -9.62 -3.52 14.40
C SER A 90 -10.08 -3.67 12.93
N THR A 91 -10.26 -4.90 12.44
CA THR A 91 -10.56 -5.18 11.02
C THR A 91 -11.74 -6.14 10.87
N VAL A 92 -12.62 -5.86 9.90
CA VAL A 92 -13.87 -6.61 9.67
C VAL A 92 -13.68 -7.80 8.73
N LEU A 93 -12.66 -7.76 7.85
CA LEU A 93 -12.43 -8.73 6.78
C LEU A 93 -11.05 -9.39 6.81
N TYR A 94 -10.04 -8.80 7.47
CA TYR A 94 -8.68 -9.37 7.53
C TYR A 94 -7.95 -9.07 8.84
N SER A 95 -7.95 -10.03 9.77
CA SER A 95 -7.42 -9.89 11.15
C SER A 95 -6.16 -10.71 11.46
N ARG A 96 -5.61 -11.46 10.48
CA ARG A 96 -4.38 -12.27 10.64
C ARG A 96 -3.46 -12.16 9.44
N CYS A 97 -2.15 -12.14 9.68
CA CYS A 97 -1.16 -12.15 8.59
C CYS A 97 -1.12 -13.50 7.86
N ALA A 98 -1.13 -13.46 6.53
CA ALA A 98 -0.97 -14.64 5.65
C ALA A 98 0.51 -15.06 5.45
N GLN A 99 1.46 -14.42 6.13
CA GLN A 99 2.88 -14.76 6.07
C GLN A 99 3.32 -15.36 7.40
N GLU A 100 3.86 -16.58 7.37
CA GLU A 100 4.45 -17.22 8.53
C GLU A 100 5.63 -16.39 9.07
N PRO A 101 5.86 -16.37 10.40
CA PRO A 101 7.00 -15.69 10.98
C PRO A 101 8.27 -16.25 10.36
N LYS A 102 9.19 -15.38 9.94
CA LYS A 102 10.54 -15.81 9.57
C LYS A 102 11.20 -16.32 10.85
N GLY A 103 11.14 -17.64 11.04
CA GLY A 103 11.80 -18.34 12.12
C GLY A 103 13.26 -17.89 12.21
N THR A 104 13.60 -17.32 13.36
CA THR A 104 14.99 -17.12 13.77
C THR A 104 15.55 -18.49 14.10
N SER A 105 16.36 -19.03 13.21
CA SER A 105 17.36 -20.06 13.54
C SER A 105 18.70 -19.41 13.78
#